data_AF-A0A1V1PJ52-F1
#
_entry.id   AF-A0A1V1PJ52-F1
#
_cell.length_a   1.000
_cell.length_b   1.000
_cell.length_c   1.000
_cell.angle_alpha   90.00
_cell.angle_beta   90.00
_cell.angle_gamma   90.00
#
_symmetry.space_group_name_H-M   'P 1'
#
loop_
_entity.id
_entity.type
_entity.pdbx_description
1 polymer ?
#
loop_
_entity_poly.entity_id
_entity_poly.type
_entity_poly.pdbx_seq_one_letter_code
_entity_poly.pdbx_strand_id
1 'polypeptide(L)'
;MSKRILTVDDSRMMREMLLLVLREAGFDVVQAEDGEHGIEVLAEHGADVIITDINMPKLDGFGFIERVRAGDNHRATPILVLSTESEGAKKQRARDAGATGWIVKPFDAAKLVDAIRRVSA
;
A
#
# COMPACT_ATOMS: atom_id res chain seq x y z
N MET A 1 5.60 2.19 -19.96
CA MET A 1 5.17 3.13 -18.90
C MET A 1 5.64 2.56 -17.58
N SER A 2 6.29 3.37 -16.74
CA SER A 2 6.61 2.94 -15.38
C SER A 2 5.31 2.81 -14.57
N LYS A 3 5.17 1.74 -13.78
CA LYS A 3 4.00 1.53 -12.92
C LYS A 3 4.10 2.45 -11.72
N ARG A 4 3.00 3.12 -11.37
CA ARG A 4 2.91 4.03 -10.23
C ARG A 4 2.49 3.29 -8.96
N ILE A 5 3.29 3.42 -7.92
CA ILE A 5 3.09 2.79 -6.62
C ILE A 5 2.79 3.87 -5.60
N LEU A 6 1.63 3.78 -4.94
CA LEU A 6 1.29 4.62 -3.79
C LEU A 6 1.73 3.92 -2.51
N THR A 7 2.58 4.56 -1.71
CA THR A 7 2.98 4.08 -0.39
C THR A 7 2.38 4.95 0.70
N VAL A 8 1.59 4.36 1.60
CA VAL A 8 0.94 5.03 2.72
C VAL A 8 1.47 4.44 4.03
N ASP A 9 2.26 5.21 4.77
CA ASP A 9 2.86 4.78 6.04
C ASP A 9 3.18 6.03 6.86
N ASP A 10 2.93 6.04 8.17
CA ASP A 10 3.17 7.19 9.05
C ASP A 10 4.65 7.36 9.41
N SER A 11 5.41 6.28 9.34
CA SER A 11 6.85 6.28 9.57
C SER A 11 7.59 6.85 8.36
N ARG A 12 8.16 8.04 8.54
CA ARG A 12 9.05 8.68 7.55
C ARG A 12 10.18 7.75 7.11
N MET A 13 10.78 7.01 8.05
CA MET A 13 11.86 6.07 7.75
C MET A 13 11.40 4.95 6.81
N MET A 14 10.20 4.42 7.03
CA MET A 14 9.63 3.39 6.15
C MET A 14 9.32 3.95 4.76
N ARG A 15 8.76 5.16 4.69
CA ARG A 15 8.52 5.86 3.42
C ARG A 15 9.81 6.07 2.64
N GLU A 16 10.87 6.59 3.26
CA GLU A 16 12.16 6.81 2.58
C GLU A 16 12.78 5.49 2.08
N MET A 17 12.69 4.42 2.86
CA MET A 17 13.19 3.10 2.46
C MET A 17 12.40 2.52 1.28
N LEU A 18 11.06 2.55 1.33
CA LEU A 18 10.20 2.11 0.24
C LEU A 18 10.44 2.93 -1.04
N LEU A 19 10.59 4.25 -0.90
CA LEU A 19 10.88 5.14 -2.01
C LEU A 19 12.15 4.73 -2.74
N LEU A 20 13.23 4.48 -2.01
CA LEU A 20 14.51 4.07 -2.56
C LEU A 20 14.38 2.72 -3.29
N VAL A 21 13.90 1.69 -2.61
CA VAL A 21 13.77 0.32 -3.14
C VAL A 21 12.91 0.28 -4.41
N LEU A 22 11.76 0.96 -4.39
CA LEU A 22 10.82 0.92 -5.51
C LEU A 22 11.32 1.73 -6.71
N ARG A 23 11.98 2.88 -6.47
CA ARG A 23 12.60 3.65 -7.56
C ARG A 23 13.77 2.91 -8.19
N GLU A 24 14.62 2.26 -7.40
CA GLU A 24 15.70 1.39 -7.91
C GLU A 24 15.14 0.23 -8.74
N ALA A 25 13.95 -0.28 -8.39
CA ALA A 25 13.26 -1.31 -9.18
C ALA A 25 12.60 -0.79 -10.47
N GLY A 26 12.63 0.52 -10.73
CA GLY A 26 12.12 1.17 -11.95
C GLY A 26 10.68 1.69 -11.87
N PHE A 27 10.11 1.77 -10.67
CA PHE A 27 8.75 2.25 -10.44
C PHE A 27 8.67 3.76 -10.20
N ASP A 28 7.54 4.35 -10.58
CA ASP A 28 7.15 5.69 -10.12
C ASP A 28 6.50 5.56 -8.75
N VAL A 29 6.86 6.42 -7.80
CA VAL A 29 6.47 6.27 -6.40
C VAL A 29 5.91 7.58 -5.90
N VAL A 30 4.66 7.53 -5.46
CA VAL A 30 3.96 8.60 -4.74
C VAL A 30 3.75 8.16 -3.30
N GLN A 31 3.86 9.09 -2.35
CA GLN A 31 3.84 8.77 -0.94
C GLN A 31 2.80 9.60 -0.20
N ALA A 32 2.19 8.97 0.81
CA ALA A 32 1.32 9.62 1.75
C ALA A 32 1.73 9.25 3.18
N GLU A 33 1.48 10.17 4.10
CA GLU A 33 1.89 10.03 5.51
C GLU A 33 0.79 9.48 6.42
N ASP A 34 -0.44 9.40 5.94
CA ASP A 34 -1.57 8.78 6.63
C ASP A 34 -2.65 8.38 5.62
N GLY A 35 -3.68 7.69 6.10
CA GLY A 35 -4.77 7.22 5.23
C GLY A 35 -5.56 8.36 4.56
N GLU A 36 -5.72 9.52 5.19
CA GLU A 36 -6.45 10.65 4.58
C GLU A 36 -5.66 11.25 3.43
N HIS A 37 -4.38 11.55 3.66
CA HIS A 37 -3.45 12.00 2.63
C HIS A 37 -3.32 10.95 1.51
N GLY A 38 -3.38 9.66 1.85
CA GLY A 38 -3.39 8.56 0.88
C GLY A 38 -4.55 8.64 -0.11
N ILE A 39 -5.74 9.01 0.36
CA ILE A 39 -6.92 9.18 -0.51
C ILE A 39 -6.76 10.39 -1.42
N GLU A 40 -6.24 11.50 -0.89
CA GLU A 40 -5.98 12.71 -1.67
C GLU A 40 -4.97 12.46 -2.79
N VAL A 41 -3.81 11.86 -2.45
CA VAL A 41 -2.76 11.50 -3.40
C VAL A 41 -3.26 10.50 -4.43
N LEU A 42 -4.06 9.51 -4.02
CA LEU A 42 -4.65 8.55 -4.94
C LEU A 42 -5.62 9.23 -5.93
N ALA A 43 -6.41 10.20 -5.47
CA ALA A 43 -7.35 10.95 -6.33
C ALA A 43 -6.63 11.87 -7.31
N GLU A 44 -5.52 12.50 -6.90
CA GLU A 44 -4.76 13.43 -7.74
C GLU A 44 -3.87 12.71 -8.77
N HIS A 45 -3.16 11.67 -8.34
CA HIS A 45 -2.12 11.03 -9.15
C HIS A 45 -2.50 9.64 -9.66
N GLY A 46 -3.49 8.98 -9.07
CA GLY A 46 -3.76 7.57 -9.31
C GLY A 46 -2.63 6.64 -8.85
N ALA A 47 -2.87 5.34 -8.91
CA ALA A 47 -1.86 4.31 -8.64
C ALA A 47 -2.21 3.00 -9.36
N ASP A 48 -1.18 2.32 -9.86
CA ASP A 48 -1.29 0.94 -10.35
C ASP A 48 -1.26 -0.07 -9.20
N VAL A 49 -0.55 0.24 -8.11
CA VAL A 49 -0.47 -0.60 -6.91
C VAL A 49 -0.43 0.30 -5.68
N ILE A 50 -1.12 -0.13 -4.62
CA ILE A 50 -1.15 0.58 -3.35
C ILE A 50 -0.49 -0.28 -2.29
N ILE A 51 0.35 0.33 -1.47
CA ILE A 51 1.00 -0.26 -0.32
C ILE A 51 0.61 0.58 0.90
N THR A 52 -0.01 -0.03 1.90
CA THR A 52 -0.49 0.70 3.10
C THR A 52 -0.09 -0.01 4.38
N ASP A 53 0.30 0.75 5.42
CA ASP A 53 0.32 0.23 6.79
C ASP A 53 -1.11 0.12 7.33
N ILE A 54 -1.32 -0.76 8.30
CA ILE A 54 -2.54 -0.83 9.12
C ILE A 54 -2.50 0.18 10.24
N ASN A 55 -1.36 0.30 10.92
CA ASN A 55 -1.23 1.10 12.12
C ASN A 55 -0.86 2.53 11.74
N MET A 56 -1.86 3.37 11.47
CA MET A 56 -1.67 4.78 11.12
C MET A 56 -2.56 5.68 11.99
N PRO A 57 -2.13 6.93 12.29
CA PRO A 57 -2.96 7.92 12.95
C PRO A 57 -4.06 8.44 12.00
N LYS A 58 -5.14 8.98 12.58
CA LYS A 58 -6.34 9.47 11.88
C LYS A 58 -7.13 8.35 11.19
N LEU A 59 -6.78 8.00 9.95
CA LEU A 59 -7.42 6.94 9.18
C LEU A 59 -6.48 5.73 9.13
N ASP A 60 -6.92 4.63 9.74
CA ASP A 60 -6.18 3.38 9.75
C ASP A 60 -6.17 2.72 8.36
N GLY A 61 -5.27 1.76 8.16
CA GLY A 61 -5.15 1.07 6.87
C GLY A 61 -6.43 0.34 6.45
N PHE A 62 -7.22 -0.15 7.42
CA PHE A 62 -8.50 -0.79 7.12
C PHE A 62 -9.52 0.20 6.55
N GLY A 63 -9.72 1.34 7.21
CA GLY A 63 -10.61 2.40 6.74
C GLY A 63 -10.16 2.99 5.42
N PHE A 64 -8.84 3.12 5.21
CA PHE A 64 -8.28 3.51 3.91
C PHE A 64 -8.66 2.51 2.81
N ILE A 65 -8.46 1.21 3.02
CA ILE A 65 -8.83 0.15 2.06
C ILE A 65 -10.33 0.20 1.74
N GLU A 66 -11.18 0.28 2.76
CA GLU A 66 -12.63 0.35 2.59
C GLU A 66 -13.03 1.59 1.76
N ARG A 67 -12.41 2.73 2.01
CA ARG A 67 -12.64 3.97 1.26
C ARG A 67 -12.23 3.84 -0.20
N VAL A 68 -11.06 3.24 -0.47
CA VAL A 68 -10.58 2.97 -1.84
C VAL A 68 -11.52 2.02 -2.58
N ARG A 69 -12.03 0.99 -1.91
CA ARG A 69 -12.98 0.02 -2.50
C ARG A 69 -14.39 0.57 -2.68
N ALA A 70 -14.79 1.54 -1.86
CA ALA A 70 -16.05 2.25 -2.01
C ALA A 70 -16.07 3.15 -3.25
N GLY A 71 -14.92 3.65 -3.72
CA GLY A 71 -14.80 4.44 -4.94
C GLY A 71 -14.83 3.61 -6.23
N ASP A 72 -15.36 4.16 -7.32
CA ASP A 72 -15.50 3.41 -8.58
C ASP A 72 -14.19 3.28 -9.39
N ASN A 73 -13.26 4.24 -9.26
CA ASN A 73 -12.07 4.32 -10.12
C ASN A 73 -10.92 3.38 -9.71
N HIS A 74 -10.90 2.87 -8.47
CA HIS A 74 -9.75 2.12 -7.91
C HIS A 74 -10.14 0.75 -7.32
N ARG A 75 -11.34 0.25 -7.65
CA ARG A 75 -11.83 -1.05 -7.17
C ARG A 75 -10.93 -2.22 -7.56
N ALA A 76 -10.33 -2.17 -8.75
CA ALA A 76 -9.45 -3.22 -9.25
C ALA A 76 -7.99 -3.02 -8.85
N THR A 77 -7.61 -1.87 -8.27
CA THR A 77 -6.22 -1.58 -7.92
C THR A 77 -5.77 -2.54 -6.82
N PRO A 78 -4.68 -3.31 -7.02
CA PRO A 78 -4.17 -4.21 -6.01
C PRO A 78 -3.67 -3.43 -4.79
N ILE A 79 -4.08 -3.88 -3.60
CA ILE A 79 -3.66 -3.28 -2.33
C ILE A 79 -2.85 -4.31 -1.54
N LEU A 80 -1.60 -3.97 -1.25
CA LEU A 80 -0.69 -4.74 -0.42
C LEU A 80 -0.62 -4.09 0.97
N VAL A 81 -0.95 -4.85 1.99
CA VAL A 81 -0.88 -4.39 3.37
C VAL A 81 0.49 -4.74 3.95
N LEU A 82 1.18 -3.75 4.50
CA LEU A 82 2.41 -3.91 5.27
C LEU A 82 2.10 -3.80 6.75
N SER A 83 2.34 -4.82 7.56
CA SER A 83 2.09 -4.74 9.01
C SER A 83 3.15 -5.47 9.81
N THR A 84 3.43 -5.02 11.03
CA THR A 84 4.30 -5.73 11.99
C THR A 84 3.64 -6.97 12.58
N GLU A 85 2.31 -7.04 12.56
CA GLU A 85 1.58 -8.14 13.16
C GLU A 85 1.27 -9.23 12.15
N SER A 86 1.47 -10.48 12.55
CA SER A 86 1.12 -11.67 11.76
C SER A 86 -0.21 -12.29 12.17
N GLU A 87 -0.97 -11.60 13.03
CA GLU A 87 -2.21 -12.12 13.59
C GLU A 87 -3.23 -12.47 12.49
N GLY A 88 -3.68 -13.72 12.48
CA GLY A 88 -4.61 -14.24 11.48
C GLY A 88 -5.92 -13.45 11.41
N ALA A 89 -6.38 -12.90 12.54
CA ALA A 89 -7.60 -12.08 12.61
C ALA A 89 -7.47 -10.76 11.84
N LYS A 90 -6.36 -10.03 11.99
CA LYS A 90 -6.11 -8.80 11.24
C LYS A 90 -5.90 -9.07 9.75
N LYS A 91 -5.22 -10.16 9.42
CA LYS A 91 -5.07 -10.62 8.04
C LYS A 91 -6.42 -10.94 7.39
N GLN A 92 -7.33 -11.58 8.12
CA GLN A 92 -8.68 -11.85 7.63
C GLN A 92 -9.45 -10.56 7.43
N ARG A 93 -9.42 -9.65 8.41
CA ARG A 93 -10.06 -8.32 8.29
C ARG A 93 -9.57 -7.53 7.07
N ALA A 94 -8.27 -7.54 6.78
CA ALA A 94 -7.74 -6.86 5.59
C ALA A 94 -8.23 -7.50 4.28
N ARG A 95 -8.34 -8.83 4.25
CA ARG A 95 -8.90 -9.54 3.09
C ARG A 95 -10.38 -9.18 2.90
N ASP A 96 -11.14 -9.16 3.99
CA ASP A 96 -12.57 -8.81 3.96
C ASP A 96 -12.78 -7.35 3.53
N ALA A 97 -11.87 -6.45 3.92
CA ALA A 97 -11.85 -5.07 3.43
C ALA A 97 -11.50 -4.95 1.93
N GLY A 98 -10.88 -5.98 1.34
CA GLY A 98 -10.54 -6.03 -0.08
C GLY A 98 -9.04 -5.89 -0.39
N ALA A 99 -8.15 -6.17 0.56
CA ALA A 99 -6.71 -6.25 0.31
C ALA A 99 -6.35 -7.45 -0.56
N THR A 100 -5.41 -7.24 -1.49
CA THR A 100 -4.89 -8.25 -2.41
C THR A 100 -3.80 -9.10 -1.76
N GLY A 101 -2.96 -8.49 -0.93
CA GLY A 101 -1.82 -9.15 -0.30
C GLY A 101 -1.53 -8.61 1.09
N TRP A 102 -0.80 -9.41 1.86
CA TRP A 102 -0.35 -9.08 3.21
C TRP A 102 1.14 -9.42 3.34
N ILE A 103 1.92 -8.46 3.80
CA ILE A 103 3.36 -8.52 3.96
C ILE A 103 3.67 -8.17 5.42
N VAL A 104 4.37 -9.07 6.10
CA VAL A 104 4.74 -8.90 7.52
C VAL A 104 6.13 -8.25 7.61
N LYS A 105 6.28 -7.24 8.47
CA LYS A 105 7.56 -6.61 8.81
C LYS A 105 8.33 -7.51 9.83
N PRO A 106 9.66 -7.69 9.72
CA PRO A 106 10.53 -7.18 8.66
C PRO A 106 10.34 -7.96 7.35
N PHE A 107 10.31 -7.23 6.23
CA PHE A 107 10.18 -7.82 4.90
C PHE A 107 11.48 -7.69 4.11
N ASP A 108 11.61 -8.55 3.11
CA ASP A 108 12.69 -8.49 2.14
C ASP A 108 12.29 -7.57 0.99
N ALA A 109 13.11 -6.54 0.72
CA ALA A 109 12.89 -5.57 -0.34
C ALA A 109 12.73 -6.23 -1.72
N ALA A 110 13.51 -7.27 -2.03
CA ALA A 110 13.40 -8.00 -3.29
C ALA A 110 12.06 -8.74 -3.39
N LYS A 111 11.62 -9.38 -2.31
CA LYS A 111 10.31 -10.07 -2.26
C LYS A 111 9.15 -9.08 -2.39
N LEU A 112 9.26 -7.88 -1.83
CA LEU A 112 8.26 -6.84 -2.01
C LEU A 112 8.16 -6.43 -3.49
N VAL A 113 9.29 -6.16 -4.13
CA VAL A 113 9.35 -5.81 -5.57
C VAL A 113 8.75 -6.91 -6.43
N ASP A 114 9.07 -8.18 -6.16
CA ASP A 114 8.51 -9.32 -6.88
C ASP A 114 6.99 -9.45 -6.68
N ALA A 115 6.51 -9.22 -5.46
CA ALA A 115 5.09 -9.23 -5.16
C ALA A 115 4.34 -8.14 -5.94
N ILE A 116 4.90 -6.92 -5.98
CA ILE A 116 4.37 -5.79 -6.74
C ILE A 116 4.31 -6.13 -8.23
N ARG A 117 5.42 -6.61 -8.80
CA ARG A 117 5.48 -7.02 -10.22
C ARG A 117 4.41 -8.04 -10.55
N ARG A 118 4.18 -9.01 -9.67
CA ARG A 118 3.18 -10.08 -9.87
C ARG A 118 1.75 -9.56 -9.86
N VAL A 119 1.42 -8.57 -9.02
CA VAL A 119 0.06 -8.01 -8.95
C VAL A 119 -0.19 -6.89 -9.96
N SER A 120 0.88 -6.29 -10.50
CA SER A 120 0.80 -5.25 -11.54
C SER A 120 0.96 -5.77 -12.98
N ALA A 121 1.17 -7.08 -13.14
CA ALA A 121 1.41 -7.78 -14.41
C ALA A 121 0.16 -7.87 -15.27
#